data_AF-A0A3C1BZI4-F1
#
_entry.id   AF-A0A3C1BZI4-F1
#
_cell.length_a   1.000
_cell.length_b   1.000
_cell.length_c   1.000
_cell.angle_alpha   90.00
_cell.angle_beta   90.00
_cell.angle_gamma   90.00
#
_symmetry.space_group_name_H-M   'P 1'
#
loop_
_entity.id
_entity.type
_entity.pdbx_description
1 polymer ?
#
loop_
_entity_poly.entity_id
_entity_poly.type
_entity_poly.pdbx_seq_one_letter_code
_entity_poly.pdbx_strand_id
1 'polypeptide(L)'
;MEISFQQLKKLSKKDASQLPQYRLAVLGDCATQHLAAAIRGYGVYVGLGLSVADADYNQIDAQVMDPGSELYAFEPNAVLIQMCTEKRYEAFCAAPLAQRAAFAEDTYARIRRIWERINANTKSRIL
;
A
#
# COMPACT_ATOMS: atom_id res chain seq x y z
N MET A 1 -21.85 12.14 -7.99
CA MET A 1 -21.05 13.35 -8.24
C MET A 1 -19.60 12.89 -8.33
N GLU A 2 -18.95 13.01 -9.47
CA GLU A 2 -17.55 12.57 -9.63
C GLU A 2 -16.61 13.67 -9.11
N ILE A 3 -15.61 13.28 -8.31
CA ILE A 3 -14.56 14.18 -7.80
C ILE A 3 -13.26 13.92 -8.57
N SER A 4 -12.63 14.99 -9.05
CA SER A 4 -11.40 14.88 -9.84
C SER A 4 -10.17 14.68 -8.94
N PHE A 5 -9.10 14.10 -9.52
CA PHE A 5 -7.83 13.97 -8.81
C PHE A 5 -7.28 15.32 -8.32
N GLN A 6 -7.45 16.40 -9.10
CA GLN A 6 -7.00 17.74 -8.69
C GLN A 6 -7.74 18.23 -7.44
N GLN A 7 -9.05 17.95 -7.33
CA GLN A 7 -9.84 18.25 -6.14
C GLN A 7 -9.37 17.40 -4.95
N LEU A 8 -9.16 16.09 -5.15
CA LEU A 8 -8.63 15.20 -4.11
C LEU A 8 -7.26 15.65 -3.61
N LYS A 9 -6.34 16.00 -4.52
CA LYS A 9 -5.00 16.51 -4.18
C LYS A 9 -5.06 17.83 -3.41
N LYS A 10 -6.08 18.67 -3.63
CA LYS A 10 -6.31 19.88 -2.83
C LYS A 10 -6.85 19.54 -1.45
N LEU A 11 -7.79 18.60 -1.37
CA LEU A 11 -8.37 18.13 -0.11
C LEU A 11 -7.36 17.38 0.77
N SER A 12 -6.41 16.65 0.18
CA SER A 12 -5.40 15.89 0.92
C SER A 12 -4.45 16.76 1.74
N LYS A 13 -4.41 18.06 1.44
CA LYS A 13 -3.61 19.07 2.18
C LYS A 13 -4.41 19.83 3.23
N LYS A 14 -5.73 19.61 3.32
CA LYS A 14 -6.55 20.27 4.34
C LYS A 14 -6.28 19.65 5.70
N ASP A 15 -6.38 20.47 6.74
CA ASP A 15 -6.43 19.97 8.10
C ASP A 15 -7.74 19.18 8.29
N ALA A 16 -7.59 17.96 8.77
CA ALA A 16 -8.65 16.99 9.02
C ALA A 16 -8.61 16.48 10.47
N SER A 17 -7.87 17.17 11.36
CA SER A 17 -7.68 16.80 12.76
C SER A 17 -8.99 16.66 13.54
N GLN A 18 -10.03 17.40 13.15
CA GLN A 18 -11.35 17.38 13.79
C GLN A 18 -12.27 16.25 13.28
N LEU A 19 -11.85 15.50 12.25
CA LEU A 19 -12.62 14.37 11.72
C LEU A 19 -12.27 13.08 12.49
N PRO A 20 -13.10 12.01 12.41
CA PRO A 20 -12.70 10.69 12.88
C PRO A 20 -11.41 10.25 12.19
N GLN A 21 -10.42 9.80 12.97
CA GLN A 21 -9.09 9.48 12.45
C GLN A 21 -8.98 8.00 12.07
N TYR A 22 -8.27 7.73 10.97
CA TYR A 22 -7.95 6.36 10.53
C TYR A 22 -6.56 6.34 9.87
N ARG A 23 -5.72 5.39 10.27
CA ARG A 23 -4.34 5.22 9.78
C ARG A 23 -4.30 4.17 8.68
N LEU A 24 -3.83 4.56 7.49
CA LEU A 24 -3.63 3.68 6.36
C LEU A 24 -2.16 3.70 5.94
N ALA A 25 -1.50 2.55 5.95
CA ALA A 25 -0.21 2.39 5.30
C ALA A 25 -0.42 1.94 3.84
N VAL A 26 0.32 2.53 2.91
CA VAL A 26 0.33 2.16 1.50
C VAL A 26 1.72 1.66 1.15
N LEU A 27 1.81 0.42 0.68
CA LEU A 27 3.05 -0.21 0.22
C LEU A 27 2.91 -0.55 -1.26
N GLY A 28 3.91 -0.23 -2.07
CA GLY A 28 3.88 -0.50 -3.51
C GLY A 28 5.21 -0.93 -4.11
N ASP A 29 5.14 -1.67 -5.21
CA ASP A 29 6.26 -1.92 -6.13
C ASP A 29 6.28 -0.93 -7.32
N CYS A 30 5.34 0.01 -7.30
CA CYS A 30 5.22 1.14 -8.20
C CYS A 30 5.16 2.48 -7.42
N ALA A 31 5.14 3.60 -8.14
CA ALA A 31 5.02 4.92 -7.53
C ALA A 31 3.60 5.13 -6.97
N THR A 32 3.48 5.23 -5.64
CA THR A 32 2.19 5.28 -4.91
C THR A 32 1.79 6.67 -4.43
N GLN A 33 2.60 7.71 -4.66
CA GLN A 33 2.35 9.05 -4.09
C GLN A 33 1.03 9.68 -4.57
N HIS A 34 0.67 9.46 -5.83
CA HIS A 34 -0.60 9.94 -6.38
C HIS A 34 -1.78 9.17 -5.79
N LEU A 35 -1.65 7.86 -5.60
CA LEU A 35 -2.65 7.02 -4.95
C LEU A 35 -2.85 7.44 -3.49
N ALA A 36 -1.76 7.60 -2.73
CA ALA A 36 -1.80 8.06 -1.34
C ALA A 36 -2.46 9.44 -1.20
N ALA A 37 -2.12 10.39 -2.09
CA ALA A 37 -2.75 11.70 -2.12
C ALA A 37 -4.25 11.63 -2.45
N ALA A 38 -4.64 10.79 -3.40
CA ALA A 38 -6.04 10.60 -3.78
C ALA A 38 -6.85 10.00 -2.61
N ILE A 39 -6.33 8.95 -1.96
CA ILE A 39 -6.98 8.30 -0.81
C ILE A 39 -7.15 9.29 0.34
N ARG A 40 -6.08 10.02 0.72
CA ARG A 40 -6.15 11.05 1.77
C ARG A 40 -7.20 12.12 1.45
N GLY A 41 -7.20 12.62 0.22
CA GLY A 41 -8.18 13.62 -0.24
C GLY A 41 -9.61 13.10 -0.25
N TYR A 42 -9.80 11.83 -0.60
CA TYR A 42 -11.11 11.20 -0.63
C TYR A 42 -11.64 10.99 0.78
N GLY A 43 -10.78 10.63 1.74
CA GLY A 43 -11.13 10.61 3.16
C GLY A 43 -11.76 11.92 3.60
N VAL A 44 -11.08 13.05 3.35
CA VAL A 44 -11.61 14.38 3.69
C VAL A 44 -12.93 14.67 2.97
N TYR A 45 -13.05 14.29 1.70
CA TYR A 45 -14.29 14.45 0.93
C TYR A 45 -15.49 13.74 1.56
N VAL A 46 -15.27 12.58 2.20
CA VAL A 46 -16.32 11.80 2.87
C VAL A 46 -16.37 12.01 4.39
N GLY A 47 -15.66 12.99 4.94
CA GLY A 47 -15.67 13.31 6.37
C GLY A 47 -14.84 12.37 7.25
N LEU A 48 -13.78 11.76 6.71
CA LEU A 48 -12.83 10.90 7.42
C LEU A 48 -11.39 11.47 7.38
N GLY A 49 -10.77 11.63 8.55
CA GLY A 49 -9.38 12.04 8.67
C GLY A 49 -8.42 10.87 8.42
N LEU A 50 -8.04 10.65 7.17
CA LEU A 50 -7.06 9.61 6.83
C LEU A 50 -5.63 10.13 7.03
N SER A 51 -4.92 9.53 7.99
CA SER A 51 -3.46 9.60 8.02
C SER A 51 -2.94 8.49 7.11
N VAL A 52 -2.40 8.88 5.96
CA VAL A 52 -1.83 7.97 4.98
C VAL A 52 -0.31 8.05 5.07
N ALA A 53 0.32 6.93 5.43
CA ALA A 53 1.76 6.71 5.30
C ALA A 53 2.02 6.02 3.96
N ASP A 54 2.92 6.58 3.16
CA ASP A 54 3.32 6.06 1.86
C ASP A 54 4.77 5.62 1.96
N ALA A 55 5.02 4.33 1.84
CA ALA A 55 6.39 3.82 1.86
C ALA A 55 7.12 4.17 0.56
N ASP A 56 8.44 4.25 0.66
CA ASP A 56 9.29 4.46 -0.50
C ASP A 56 9.11 3.37 -1.57
N TYR A 57 9.42 3.73 -2.80
CA TYR A 57 9.29 2.88 -3.98
C TYR A 57 9.94 1.50 -3.79
N ASN A 58 9.19 0.44 -4.09
CA ASN A 58 9.65 -0.94 -4.09
C ASN A 58 10.16 -1.44 -2.72
N GLN A 59 9.57 -0.96 -1.63
CA GLN A 59 9.94 -1.37 -0.26
C GLN A 59 8.95 -2.33 0.42
N ILE A 60 8.02 -2.96 -0.31
CA ILE A 60 7.04 -3.89 0.29
C ILE A 60 7.73 -4.92 1.20
N ASP A 61 8.72 -5.66 0.67
CA ASP A 61 9.40 -6.70 1.45
C ASP A 61 10.24 -6.10 2.58
N ALA A 62 10.93 -4.99 2.37
CA ALA A 62 11.76 -4.35 3.40
C ALA A 62 10.92 -3.92 4.62
N GLN A 63 9.78 -3.28 4.38
CA GLN A 63 8.87 -2.81 5.43
C GLN A 63 8.17 -3.97 6.16
N VAL A 64 7.84 -5.05 5.46
CA VAL A 64 7.09 -6.17 6.05
C VAL A 64 7.99 -7.18 6.77
N MET A 65 9.25 -7.33 6.35
CA MET A 65 10.13 -8.34 6.93
C MET A 65 10.77 -7.90 8.24
N ASP A 66 10.99 -6.60 8.41
CA ASP A 66 11.57 -5.98 9.61
C ASP A 66 10.48 -5.53 10.60
N PRO A 67 10.35 -6.15 11.79
CA PRO A 67 9.41 -5.72 12.82
C PRO A 67 9.66 -4.29 13.35
N GLY A 68 10.87 -3.75 13.16
CA GLY A 68 11.24 -2.37 13.54
C GLY A 68 10.96 -1.32 12.46
N SER A 69 10.32 -1.70 11.35
CA SER A 69 10.10 -0.81 10.21
C SER A 69 9.10 0.33 10.50
N GLU A 70 9.12 1.34 9.63
CA GLU A 70 8.18 2.45 9.68
C GLU A 70 6.72 1.99 9.53
N LEU A 71 6.47 0.92 8.75
CA LEU A 71 5.15 0.30 8.64
C LEU A 71 4.58 -0.06 10.01
N TYR A 72 5.35 -0.73 10.87
CA TYR A 72 4.86 -1.18 12.17
C TYR A 72 4.88 -0.06 13.20
N ALA A 73 5.90 0.82 13.16
CA ALA A 73 5.94 2.01 14.01
C ALA A 73 4.76 2.97 13.76
N PHE A 74 4.21 2.99 12.54
CA PHE A 74 3.03 3.78 12.19
C PHE A 74 1.71 3.23 12.78
N GLU A 75 1.70 1.99 13.28
CA GLU A 75 0.54 1.31 13.84
C GLU A 75 -0.75 1.43 12.98
N PRO A 76 -0.73 1.03 11.69
CA PRO A 76 -1.85 1.26 10.78
C PRO A 76 -3.13 0.55 11.22
N ASN A 77 -4.30 1.15 10.97
CA ASN A 77 -5.58 0.43 11.05
C ASN A 77 -5.76 -0.51 9.85
N ALA A 78 -5.25 -0.11 8.68
CA ALA A 78 -5.17 -0.96 7.50
C ALA A 78 -3.86 -0.77 6.73
N VAL A 79 -3.45 -1.81 6.00
CA VAL A 79 -2.31 -1.83 5.09
C VAL A 79 -2.83 -2.15 3.69
N LEU A 80 -2.64 -1.24 2.74
CA LEU A 80 -2.93 -1.45 1.33
C LEU A 80 -1.66 -1.89 0.61
N ILE A 81 -1.71 -3.04 -0.08
CA ILE A 81 -0.59 -3.57 -0.85
C ILE A 81 -0.87 -3.40 -2.34
N GLN A 82 -0.23 -2.40 -2.97
CA GLN A 82 -0.35 -2.14 -4.39
C GLN A 82 0.75 -2.86 -5.19
N MET A 83 0.44 -4.05 -5.70
CA MET A 83 1.32 -4.79 -6.61
C MET A 83 0.95 -4.53 -8.07
N CYS A 84 1.87 -3.93 -8.82
CA CYS A 84 1.69 -3.54 -10.21
C CYS A 84 1.82 -4.75 -11.16
N THR A 85 0.79 -4.94 -11.99
CA THR A 85 0.76 -6.04 -12.97
C THR A 85 1.84 -5.89 -14.04
N GLU A 86 2.15 -4.67 -14.47
CA GLU A 86 3.22 -4.38 -15.43
C GLU A 86 4.58 -4.78 -14.86
N LYS A 87 4.84 -4.49 -13.57
CA LYS A 87 6.05 -4.97 -12.87
C LYS A 87 6.10 -6.48 -12.77
N ARG A 88 4.96 -7.12 -12.55
CA ARG A 88 4.86 -8.57 -12.54
C ARG A 88 5.13 -9.19 -13.91
N TYR A 89 4.64 -8.56 -14.98
CA TYR A 89 4.89 -8.97 -16.34
C TYR A 89 6.37 -8.80 -16.73
N GLU A 90 6.99 -7.66 -16.38
CA GLU A 90 8.44 -7.43 -16.54
C GLU A 90 9.25 -8.56 -15.88
N ALA A 91 8.91 -8.91 -14.63
CA ALA A 91 9.56 -9.99 -13.90
C ALA A 91 9.38 -11.36 -14.56
N PHE A 92 8.18 -11.66 -15.08
CA PHE A 92 7.92 -12.90 -15.81
C PHE A 92 8.74 -12.99 -17.10
N CYS A 93 8.81 -11.90 -17.86
CA CYS A 93 9.59 -11.84 -19.09
C CYS A 93 11.09 -11.98 -18.82
N ALA A 94 11.59 -11.41 -17.72
CA ALA A 94 12.98 -11.55 -17.30
C ALA A 94 13.31 -12.94 -16.74
N ALA A 95 12.32 -13.70 -16.26
CA ALA A 95 12.54 -15.02 -15.68
C ALA A 95 13.01 -16.05 -16.73
N PRO A 96 13.96 -16.95 -16.38
CA PRO A 96 14.35 -18.08 -17.21
C PRO A 96 13.15 -18.94 -17.61
N LEU A 97 13.12 -19.45 -18.84
CA LEU A 97 12.00 -20.26 -19.37
C LEU A 97 11.62 -21.42 -18.42
N ALA A 98 12.61 -22.08 -17.83
CA ALA A 98 12.40 -23.19 -16.89
C ALA A 98 11.67 -22.78 -15.60
N GLN A 99 11.76 -21.50 -15.19
CA GLN A 99 11.13 -20.97 -13.98
C GLN A 99 9.73 -20.38 -14.26
N ARG A 100 9.40 -20.05 -15.52
CA ARG A 100 8.13 -19.42 -15.87
C ARG A 100 6.90 -20.27 -15.53
N ALA A 101 7.03 -21.59 -15.57
CA ALA A 101 5.95 -22.50 -15.18
C ALA A 101 5.59 -22.39 -13.69
N ALA A 102 6.56 -22.05 -12.82
CA ALA A 102 6.37 -21.88 -11.39
C ALA A 102 6.05 -20.43 -10.98
N PHE A 103 6.18 -19.46 -11.90
CA PHE A 103 6.11 -18.03 -11.58
C PHE A 103 4.83 -17.59 -10.85
N ALA A 104 3.69 -18.19 -11.23
CA ALA A 104 2.41 -17.92 -10.57
C ALA A 104 2.41 -18.41 -9.11
N GLU A 105 2.95 -19.61 -8.86
CA GLU A 105 3.07 -20.19 -7.53
C GLU A 105 4.07 -19.41 -6.67
N ASP A 106 5.22 -19.03 -7.24
CA ASP A 106 6.22 -18.19 -6.55
C ASP A 106 5.64 -16.82 -6.17
N THR A 107 4.84 -16.23 -7.06
CA THR A 107 4.11 -14.98 -6.78
C THR A 107 3.12 -15.17 -5.63
N TYR A 108 2.32 -16.24 -5.67
CA TYR A 108 1.37 -16.56 -4.62
C TYR A 108 2.06 -16.76 -3.27
N ALA A 109 3.15 -17.54 -3.24
CA ALA A 109 3.95 -17.77 -2.05
C ALA A 109 4.52 -16.47 -1.47
N ARG A 110 4.95 -15.53 -2.32
CA ARG A 110 5.39 -14.19 -1.88
C ARG A 110 4.24 -13.39 -1.26
N ILE A 111 3.09 -13.32 -1.91
CA ILE A 111 1.91 -12.61 -1.40
C ILE A 111 1.49 -13.19 -0.05
N ARG A 112 1.44 -14.51 0.06
CA ARG A 112 1.10 -15.21 1.31
C ARG A 112 2.10 -14.89 2.42
N ARG A 113 3.40 -14.89 2.14
CA ARG A 113 4.44 -14.54 3.12
C ARG A 113 4.26 -13.10 3.62
N ILE A 114 4.02 -12.16 2.71
CA ILE A 114 3.75 -10.76 3.06
C ILE A 114 2.54 -10.68 4.00
N TRP A 115 1.44 -11.35 3.62
CA TRP A 115 0.21 -11.39 4.41
C TRP A 115 0.40 -11.96 5.82
N GLU A 116 1.10 -13.09 5.92
CA GLU A 116 1.42 -13.75 7.20
C GLU A 116 2.28 -12.85 8.09
N ARG A 117 3.29 -12.17 7.53
CA ARG A 117 4.19 -11.29 8.28
C ARG A 117 3.50 -10.02 8.78
N ILE A 118 2.60 -9.42 7.99
CA ILE A 118 1.78 -8.30 8.46
C ILE A 118 0.91 -8.76 9.64
N ASN A 119 0.17 -9.87 9.50
CA ASN A 119 -0.70 -10.36 10.59
C ASN A 119 0.06 -10.78 11.85
N ALA A 120 1.31 -11.24 11.71
CA ALA A 120 2.14 -11.61 12.86
C ALA A 120 2.60 -10.40 13.69
N ASN A 121 2.75 -9.23 13.07
CA ASN A 121 3.32 -8.03 13.71
C ASN A 121 2.28 -6.92 13.97
N THR A 122 1.08 -7.01 13.38
CA THR A 122 0.00 -6.04 13.62
C THR A 122 -1.38 -6.69 13.52
N LYS A 123 -2.41 -6.02 14.07
CA LYS A 123 -3.82 -6.38 13.94
C LYS A 123 -4.53 -5.62 12.81
N SER A 124 -3.77 -5.01 11.90
CA SER A 124 -4.30 -4.22 10.79
C SER A 124 -5.12 -5.07 9.82
N ARG A 125 -6.11 -4.44 9.17
CA ARG A 125 -6.76 -5.05 8.00
C ARG A 125 -5.84 -4.96 6.79
N ILE A 126 -5.71 -6.03 6.03
CA ILE A 126 -4.93 -6.04 4.78
C ILE A 126 -5.90 -5.84 3.61
N LEU A 127 -5.57 -4.89 2.73
CA LEU A 127 -6.33 -4.50 1.54
C LEU A 127 -5.52 -4.74 0.27
#